data_AF-A0A2P6P7L2-F1
#
_entry.id   AF-A0A2P6P7L2-F1
#
_cell.length_a   1.000
_cell.length_b   1.000
_cell.length_c   1.000
_cell.angle_alpha   90.00
_cell.angle_beta   90.00
_cell.angle_gamma   90.00
#
_symmetry.space_group_name_H-M   'P 1'
#
loop_
_entity.id
_entity.type
_entity.pdbx_description
1 polymer ?
#
loop_
_entity_poly.entity_id
_entity_poly.type
_entity_poly.pdbx_seq_one_letter_code
_entity_poly.pdbx_strand_id
1 'polypeptide(L)'
;MMECHLAPPAKWKGKCKFNGTVCNNKLIGARNFQGGKETKGVSPFDEEGHGTHTSSTAARNFVKGASVFGMANGTASGIAPYAYLAMYKVCIEAVCAESDMLAALDTAVEDGVDVLSLSISDSSIPFHQDGIAIGAFGAIQKGIFVSCSAGNSGPFFKSMSNEAPWILTVRASTIDRKISSSAQLAMLGPGDRKIPGLAMLDPKIFSTSPLLPLVYPGANPNNQTEFCPSGSLVNVEG
;
A
#
# COMPACT_ATOMS: atom_id res chain seq x y z
N MET A 1 19.53 4.51 -22.52
CA MET A 1 19.39 3.22 -21.82
C MET A 1 18.34 2.43 -22.57
N MET A 2 18.72 1.30 -23.15
CA MET A 2 17.84 0.45 -23.94
C MET A 2 16.91 -0.29 -22.96
N GLU A 3 15.60 -0.03 -23.02
CA GLU A 3 14.62 -0.79 -22.26
C GLU A 3 14.54 -2.21 -22.84
N CYS A 4 15.33 -3.14 -22.30
CA CYS A 4 15.24 -4.56 -22.61
C CYS A 4 14.04 -5.22 -21.92
N HIS A 5 12.83 -4.66 -22.05
CA HIS A 5 11.63 -5.37 -21.64
C HIS A 5 11.19 -6.25 -22.80
N LEU A 6 11.54 -7.53 -22.69
CA LEU A 6 11.13 -8.57 -23.63
C LEU A 6 9.60 -8.62 -23.72
N ALA A 7 9.10 -9.13 -24.84
CA ALA A 7 7.66 -9.38 -24.98
C ALA A 7 7.18 -10.32 -23.85
N PRO A 8 5.89 -10.24 -23.47
CA PRO A 8 5.31 -11.13 -22.47
C PRO A 8 5.66 -12.61 -22.76
N PRO A 9 5.93 -13.43 -21.73
CA PRO A 9 6.31 -14.82 -21.92
C PRO A 9 5.25 -15.60 -22.69
N ALA A 10 5.67 -16.54 -23.55
CA ALA A 10 4.72 -17.34 -24.35
C ALA A 10 3.72 -18.16 -23.50
N LYS A 11 4.07 -18.46 -22.25
CA LYS A 11 3.17 -19.15 -21.30
C LYS A 11 2.04 -18.27 -20.77
N TRP A 12 2.15 -16.94 -20.91
CA TRP A 12 1.21 -15.98 -20.35
C TRP A 12 -0.13 -16.04 -21.07
N LYS A 13 -1.22 -16.23 -20.32
CA LYS A 13 -2.60 -16.32 -20.86
C LYS A 13 -3.51 -15.18 -20.41
N GLY A 14 -3.00 -14.31 -19.54
CA GLY A 14 -3.77 -13.21 -18.99
C GLY A 14 -4.11 -12.13 -20.01
N LYS A 15 -5.01 -11.24 -19.59
CA LYS A 15 -5.62 -10.23 -20.45
C LYS A 15 -5.42 -8.84 -19.88
N CYS A 16 -5.36 -7.87 -20.80
CA CYS A 16 -5.40 -6.45 -20.47
C CYS A 16 -6.83 -5.94 -20.60
N LYS A 17 -7.48 -5.57 -19.48
CA LYS A 17 -8.87 -5.09 -19.45
C LYS A 17 -8.99 -3.60 -19.16
N PHE A 18 -8.05 -2.80 -19.66
CA PHE A 18 -8.24 -1.35 -19.72
C PHE A 18 -9.06 -0.96 -20.96
N ASN A 19 -9.71 0.21 -20.87
CA ASN A 19 -10.23 0.88 -22.07
C ASN A 19 -9.05 1.48 -22.86
N GLY A 20 -8.43 0.68 -23.73
CA GLY A 20 -7.30 1.07 -24.59
C GLY A 20 -6.00 0.30 -24.32
N THR A 21 -4.90 0.74 -24.93
CA THR A 21 -3.57 0.10 -24.83
C THR A 21 -2.78 0.64 -23.64
N VAL A 22 -3.17 0.25 -22.43
CA VAL A 22 -2.47 0.62 -21.19
C VAL A 22 -1.41 -0.42 -20.80
N CYS A 23 -1.67 -1.71 -21.02
CA CYS A 23 -0.68 -2.75 -20.78
C CYS A 23 0.49 -2.64 -21.77
N ASN A 24 1.66 -3.03 -21.31
CA ASN A 24 2.92 -2.97 -22.03
C ASN A 24 3.81 -4.15 -21.64
N ASN A 25 5.09 -4.15 -22.03
CA ASN A 25 6.03 -5.21 -21.69
C ASN A 25 6.44 -5.26 -20.20
N LYS A 26 5.87 -4.39 -19.35
CA LYS A 26 6.04 -4.41 -17.91
C LYS A 26 4.77 -4.85 -17.20
N LEU A 27 3.67 -4.14 -17.44
CA LEU A 27 2.33 -4.49 -16.99
C LEU A 27 1.65 -5.29 -18.09
N ILE A 28 1.69 -6.62 -17.99
CA ILE A 28 1.27 -7.54 -19.06
C ILE A 28 -0.18 -8.01 -18.93
N GLY A 29 -0.82 -7.73 -17.79
CA GLY A 29 -2.24 -8.00 -17.57
C GLY A 29 -2.82 -7.13 -16.47
N ALA A 30 -4.12 -6.86 -16.58
CA ALA A 30 -4.86 -6.10 -15.60
C ALA A 30 -6.33 -6.45 -15.71
N ARG A 31 -6.96 -6.87 -14.61
CA ARG A 31 -8.35 -7.32 -14.55
C ARG A 31 -9.00 -6.80 -13.27
N ASN A 32 -10.33 -6.64 -13.31
CA ASN A 32 -11.13 -6.16 -12.18
C ASN A 32 -12.19 -7.19 -11.83
N PHE A 33 -12.39 -7.44 -10.54
CA PHE A 33 -13.34 -8.39 -10.01
C PHE A 33 -14.31 -7.68 -9.07
N GLN A 34 -15.60 -7.93 -9.29
CA GLN A 34 -16.68 -7.42 -8.45
C GLN A 34 -17.85 -8.41 -8.46
N GLY A 35 -18.33 -8.78 -7.27
CA GLY A 35 -19.45 -9.71 -7.11
C GLY A 35 -19.10 -11.16 -7.46
N GLY A 36 -17.86 -11.59 -7.19
CA GLY A 36 -17.37 -12.95 -7.38
C GLY A 36 -16.99 -13.30 -8.81
N LYS A 37 -16.75 -12.30 -9.67
CA LYS A 37 -16.45 -12.53 -11.09
C LYS A 37 -15.71 -11.34 -11.71
N GLU A 38 -15.01 -11.61 -12.82
CA GLU A 38 -14.43 -10.55 -13.64
C GLU A 38 -15.53 -9.61 -14.16
N THR A 39 -15.42 -8.32 -13.85
CA THR A 39 -16.37 -7.30 -14.27
C THR A 39 -16.00 -6.78 -15.66
N LYS A 40 -16.96 -6.81 -16.59
CA LYS A 40 -16.78 -6.25 -17.94
C LYS A 40 -17.07 -4.75 -17.93
N GLY A 41 -16.23 -3.98 -18.62
CA GLY A 41 -16.45 -2.53 -18.81
C GLY A 41 -16.08 -1.65 -17.61
N VAL A 42 -15.65 -2.23 -16.49
CA VAL A 42 -15.10 -1.50 -15.34
C VAL A 42 -13.58 -1.55 -15.43
N SER A 43 -12.95 -0.38 -15.36
CA SER A 43 -11.50 -0.28 -15.50
C SER A 43 -10.78 -0.84 -14.27
N PRO A 44 -9.67 -1.59 -14.44
CA PRO A 44 -8.82 -2.03 -13.34
C PRO A 44 -7.89 -0.91 -12.83
N PHE A 45 -8.25 0.37 -13.03
CA PHE A 45 -7.47 1.49 -12.50
C PHE A 45 -7.50 1.49 -10.98
N ASP A 46 -6.34 1.73 -10.40
CA ASP A 46 -6.17 1.97 -8.98
C ASP A 46 -6.49 3.43 -8.68
N GLU A 47 -7.50 3.65 -7.85
CA GLU A 47 -8.00 4.98 -7.46
C GLU A 47 -7.64 5.33 -6.01
N GLU A 48 -7.13 4.36 -5.25
CA GLU A 48 -6.78 4.52 -3.85
C GLU A 48 -5.24 4.63 -3.68
N GLY A 49 -4.48 3.82 -4.42
CA GLY A 49 -3.02 3.89 -4.50
C GLY A 49 -2.27 2.72 -3.85
N HIS A 50 -2.90 1.93 -2.99
CA HIS A 50 -2.30 0.80 -2.28
C HIS A 50 -1.82 -0.28 -3.26
N GLY A 51 -2.61 -0.59 -4.30
CA GLY A 51 -2.22 -1.53 -5.35
C GLY A 51 -0.98 -1.05 -6.13
N THR A 52 -0.92 0.24 -6.45
CA THR A 52 0.23 0.87 -7.10
C THR A 52 1.47 0.87 -6.21
N HIS A 53 1.31 1.18 -4.92
CA HIS A 53 2.40 1.19 -3.95
C HIS A 53 3.00 -0.22 -3.74
N THR A 54 2.16 -1.23 -3.54
CA THR A 54 2.58 -2.61 -3.29
C THR A 54 3.21 -3.26 -4.53
N SER A 55 2.57 -3.14 -5.70
CA SER A 55 3.11 -3.68 -6.96
C SER A 55 4.43 -3.02 -7.36
N SER A 56 4.58 -1.71 -7.12
CA SER A 56 5.83 -1.01 -7.38
C SER A 56 6.95 -1.41 -6.41
N THR A 57 6.63 -1.69 -5.15
CA THR A 57 7.59 -2.25 -4.19
C THR A 57 8.08 -3.64 -4.62
N ALA A 58 7.19 -4.48 -5.14
CA ALA A 58 7.55 -5.82 -5.60
C ALA A 58 8.39 -5.79 -6.88
N ALA A 59 7.95 -5.07 -7.90
CA ALA A 59 8.52 -5.21 -9.23
C ALA A 59 8.55 -3.92 -10.07
N ARG A 60 8.61 -2.71 -9.52
CA ARG A 60 8.80 -1.51 -10.36
C ARG A 60 10.13 -1.55 -11.13
N ASN A 61 10.13 -1.01 -12.34
CA ASN A 61 11.36 -0.65 -13.04
C ASN A 61 12.10 0.51 -12.29
N PHE A 62 13.35 0.76 -12.64
CA PHE A 62 14.15 1.83 -12.06
C PHE A 62 13.58 3.21 -12.40
N VAL A 63 13.28 4.02 -11.37
CA VAL A 63 12.85 5.40 -11.53
C VAL A 63 13.77 6.32 -10.75
N LYS A 64 14.57 7.10 -11.50
CA LYS A 64 15.51 8.07 -10.94
C LYS A 64 14.79 9.31 -10.42
N GLY A 65 15.34 9.92 -9.36
CA GLY A 65 14.80 11.14 -8.77
C GLY A 65 13.45 10.93 -8.06
N ALA A 66 13.14 9.68 -7.69
CA ALA A 66 11.93 9.38 -6.94
C ALA A 66 12.04 9.98 -5.54
N SER A 67 11.06 10.78 -5.16
CA SER A 67 10.97 11.42 -3.84
C SER A 67 9.52 11.76 -3.52
N VAL A 68 9.22 11.98 -2.25
CA VAL A 68 7.94 12.54 -1.80
C VAL A 68 8.25 13.86 -1.13
N PHE A 69 7.80 14.97 -1.72
CA PHE A 69 8.13 16.34 -1.29
C PHE A 69 9.65 16.59 -1.13
N GLY A 70 10.47 15.94 -1.98
CA GLY A 70 11.94 16.00 -1.89
C GLY A 70 12.56 15.08 -0.82
N MET A 71 11.76 14.44 0.03
CA MET A 71 12.21 13.46 1.00
C MET A 71 12.44 12.09 0.36
N ALA A 72 13.36 11.31 0.96
CA ALA A 72 13.76 9.99 0.48
C ALA A 72 14.23 9.96 -0.99
N ASN A 73 14.82 11.07 -1.47
CA ASN A 73 15.28 11.20 -2.85
C ASN A 73 16.30 10.11 -3.23
N GLY A 74 16.05 9.43 -4.34
CA GLY A 74 16.94 8.41 -4.86
C GLY A 74 16.39 7.77 -6.14
N THR A 75 16.86 6.56 -6.41
CA THR A 75 16.27 5.72 -7.46
C THR A 75 15.33 4.71 -6.80
N ALA A 76 14.03 4.80 -7.09
CA ALA A 76 13.08 3.78 -6.67
C ALA A 76 13.17 2.57 -7.62
N SER A 77 13.13 1.37 -7.04
CA SER A 77 13.11 0.10 -7.77
C SER A 77 12.28 -0.89 -6.97
N GLY A 78 11.61 -1.82 -7.66
CA GLY A 78 11.09 -3.00 -7.00
C GLY A 78 12.21 -3.96 -6.61
N ILE A 79 11.88 -4.97 -5.79
CA ILE A 79 12.77 -6.09 -5.48
C ILE A 79 13.16 -6.87 -6.75
N ALA A 80 12.21 -7.06 -7.67
CA ALA A 80 12.41 -7.71 -8.95
C ALA A 80 12.11 -6.76 -10.13
N PRO A 81 13.00 -5.81 -10.45
CA PRO A 81 12.71 -4.74 -11.42
C PRO A 81 12.47 -5.24 -12.86
N TYR A 82 12.92 -6.47 -13.17
CA TYR A 82 12.72 -7.10 -14.48
C TYR A 82 11.56 -8.10 -14.53
N ALA A 83 10.87 -8.35 -13.41
CA ALA A 83 9.70 -9.23 -13.41
C ALA A 83 8.51 -8.56 -14.11
N TYR A 84 7.66 -9.34 -14.77
CA TYR A 84 6.39 -8.83 -15.31
C TYR A 84 5.37 -8.63 -14.20
N LEU A 85 4.45 -7.68 -14.40
CA LEU A 85 3.34 -7.40 -13.49
C LEU A 85 2.01 -7.79 -14.13
N ALA A 86 1.16 -8.46 -13.36
CA ALA A 86 -0.23 -8.68 -13.67
C ALA A 86 -1.08 -8.25 -12.48
N MET A 87 -2.05 -7.37 -12.72
CA MET A 87 -2.87 -6.78 -11.66
C MET A 87 -4.27 -7.39 -11.64
N TYR A 88 -4.69 -7.80 -10.44
CA TYR A 88 -6.02 -8.34 -10.20
C TYR A 88 -6.69 -7.45 -9.13
N LYS A 89 -7.49 -6.48 -9.56
CA LYS A 89 -8.20 -5.57 -8.66
C LYS A 89 -9.40 -6.29 -8.07
N VAL A 90 -9.38 -6.47 -6.75
CA VAL A 90 -10.41 -7.17 -5.96
C VAL A 90 -11.00 -6.31 -4.85
N CYS A 91 -10.43 -5.11 -4.67
CA CYS A 91 -10.87 -4.16 -3.66
C CYS A 91 -11.49 -2.95 -4.34
N ILE A 92 -12.60 -2.47 -3.78
CA ILE A 92 -13.23 -1.22 -4.13
C ILE A 92 -13.15 -0.34 -2.89
N GLU A 93 -12.52 0.82 -3.05
CA GLU A 93 -12.08 1.64 -1.91
C GLU A 93 -11.21 0.80 -0.97
N ALA A 94 -11.65 0.58 0.27
CA ALA A 94 -10.94 -0.21 1.28
C ALA A 94 -11.58 -1.60 1.54
N VAL A 95 -12.58 -2.00 0.75
CA VAL A 95 -13.31 -3.26 0.97
C VAL A 95 -12.98 -4.25 -0.14
N CYS A 96 -12.53 -5.44 0.26
CA CYS A 96 -12.19 -6.54 -0.63
C CYS A 96 -13.12 -7.72 -0.30
N ALA A 97 -14.05 -8.04 -1.20
CA ALA A 97 -14.96 -9.17 -0.98
C ALA A 97 -14.22 -10.50 -1.17
N GLU A 98 -14.48 -11.46 -0.28
CA GLU A 98 -13.87 -12.79 -0.34
C GLU A 98 -14.12 -13.50 -1.69
N SER A 99 -15.32 -13.36 -2.23
CA SER A 99 -15.69 -13.91 -3.54
C SER A 99 -14.87 -13.32 -4.68
N ASP A 100 -14.54 -12.03 -4.62
CA ASP A 100 -13.71 -11.35 -5.61
C ASP A 100 -12.24 -11.77 -5.50
N MET A 101 -11.75 -11.96 -4.27
CA MET A 101 -10.41 -12.50 -4.01
C MET A 101 -10.27 -13.92 -4.56
N LEU A 102 -11.23 -14.80 -4.28
CA LEU A 102 -11.23 -16.18 -4.81
C LEU A 102 -11.27 -16.20 -6.34
N ALA A 103 -12.19 -15.45 -6.96
CA ALA A 103 -12.29 -15.38 -8.41
C ALA A 103 -10.99 -14.87 -9.07
N ALA A 104 -10.34 -13.88 -8.45
CA ALA A 104 -9.06 -13.36 -8.92
C ALA A 104 -7.91 -14.36 -8.74
N LEU A 105 -7.85 -15.08 -7.62
CA LEU A 105 -6.85 -16.11 -7.37
C LEU A 105 -6.95 -17.23 -8.40
N ASP A 106 -8.15 -17.77 -8.61
CA ASP A 106 -8.39 -18.79 -9.64
C ASP A 106 -7.97 -18.29 -11.03
N THR A 107 -8.36 -17.05 -11.36
CA THR A 107 -7.99 -16.45 -12.65
C THR A 107 -6.49 -16.25 -12.79
N ALA A 108 -5.79 -15.84 -11.73
CA ALA A 108 -4.34 -15.64 -11.76
C ALA A 108 -3.59 -16.97 -11.97
N VAL A 109 -4.07 -18.04 -11.33
CA VAL A 109 -3.56 -19.39 -11.53
C VAL A 109 -3.74 -19.83 -12.99
N GLU A 110 -4.91 -19.61 -13.57
CA GLU A 110 -5.19 -19.93 -14.98
C GLU A 110 -4.35 -19.10 -15.97
N ASP A 111 -4.15 -17.82 -15.66
CA ASP A 111 -3.37 -16.88 -16.46
C ASP A 111 -1.87 -17.24 -16.48
N GLY A 112 -1.42 -18.07 -15.52
CA GLY A 112 -0.07 -18.62 -15.46
C GLY A 112 0.93 -17.71 -14.75
N VAL A 113 0.51 -17.03 -13.67
CA VAL A 113 1.42 -16.28 -12.79
C VAL A 113 2.40 -17.23 -12.08
N ASP A 114 3.58 -16.71 -11.72
CA ASP A 114 4.60 -17.47 -10.98
C ASP A 114 4.57 -17.19 -9.47
N VAL A 115 4.20 -15.96 -9.10
CA VAL A 115 4.17 -15.47 -7.72
C VAL A 115 2.91 -14.62 -7.53
N LEU A 116 2.22 -14.85 -6.42
CA LEU A 116 1.10 -14.06 -5.92
C LEU A 116 1.56 -13.24 -4.72
N SER A 117 1.32 -11.93 -4.76
CA SER A 117 1.62 -11.00 -3.68
C SER A 117 0.34 -10.32 -3.21
N LEU A 118 -0.17 -10.72 -2.05
CA LEU A 118 -1.42 -10.24 -1.48
C LEU A 118 -1.13 -9.41 -0.23
N SER A 119 -1.23 -8.09 -0.35
CA SER A 119 -1.20 -7.19 0.82
C SER A 119 -2.61 -6.96 1.36
N ILE A 120 -3.37 -8.04 1.50
CA ILE A 120 -4.75 -8.05 2.01
C ILE A 120 -4.79 -9.06 3.15
N SER A 121 -5.49 -8.70 4.22
CA SER A 121 -5.67 -9.53 5.40
C SER A 121 -7.07 -9.32 5.94
N ASP A 122 -7.72 -10.38 6.39
CA ASP A 122 -9.00 -10.33 7.09
C ASP A 122 -8.89 -11.03 8.46
N SER A 123 -9.99 -11.13 9.17
CA SER A 123 -10.11 -11.78 10.46
C SER A 123 -9.69 -13.24 10.40
N SER A 124 -8.98 -13.70 11.44
CA SER A 124 -8.58 -15.10 11.57
C SER A 124 -9.80 -16.00 11.72
N ILE A 125 -9.98 -16.93 10.77
CA ILE A 125 -11.06 -17.93 10.75
C ILE A 125 -10.51 -19.30 10.33
N PRO A 126 -11.23 -20.41 10.53
CA PRO A 126 -10.77 -21.73 10.10
C PRO A 126 -10.45 -21.77 8.60
N PHE A 127 -9.36 -22.42 8.20
CA PHE A 127 -8.84 -22.38 6.81
C PHE A 127 -9.82 -22.83 5.73
N HIS A 128 -10.79 -23.68 6.05
CA HIS A 128 -11.81 -24.14 5.11
C HIS A 128 -12.96 -23.12 4.91
N GLN A 129 -12.92 -22.01 5.64
CA GLN A 129 -13.83 -20.86 5.54
C GLN A 129 -13.08 -19.59 5.13
N ASP A 130 -11.76 -19.65 4.97
CA ASP A 130 -10.92 -18.53 4.56
C ASP A 130 -10.60 -18.63 3.06
N GLY A 131 -11.23 -17.77 2.27
CA GLY A 131 -11.03 -17.72 0.82
C GLY A 131 -9.59 -17.43 0.39
N ILE A 132 -8.81 -16.67 1.17
CA ILE A 132 -7.38 -16.47 0.88
C ILE A 132 -6.65 -17.80 1.10
N ALA A 133 -6.91 -18.49 2.22
CA ALA A 133 -6.29 -19.79 2.50
C ALA A 133 -6.65 -20.83 1.44
N ILE A 134 -7.92 -20.92 1.03
CA ILE A 134 -8.40 -21.84 -0.01
C ILE A 134 -7.75 -21.55 -1.35
N GLY A 135 -7.81 -20.29 -1.83
CA GLY A 135 -7.23 -19.91 -3.12
C GLY A 135 -5.71 -20.06 -3.13
N ALA A 136 -5.03 -19.72 -2.03
CA ALA A 136 -3.60 -19.92 -1.89
C ALA A 136 -3.20 -21.40 -1.93
N PHE A 137 -4.01 -22.28 -1.34
CA PHE A 137 -3.76 -23.73 -1.39
C PHE A 137 -3.83 -24.23 -2.84
N GLY A 138 -4.85 -23.82 -3.59
CA GLY A 138 -4.97 -24.14 -5.02
C GLY A 138 -3.80 -23.63 -5.86
N ALA A 139 -3.34 -22.41 -5.60
CA ALA A 139 -2.17 -21.83 -6.27
C ALA A 139 -0.88 -22.63 -5.99
N ILE A 140 -0.63 -22.97 -4.72
CA ILE A 140 0.54 -23.75 -4.30
C ILE A 140 0.54 -25.16 -4.91
N GLN A 141 -0.63 -25.80 -5.04
CA GLN A 141 -0.76 -27.08 -5.73
C GLN A 141 -0.37 -27.02 -7.22
N LYS A 142 -0.41 -25.83 -7.83
CA LYS A 142 0.04 -25.56 -9.20
C LYS A 142 1.49 -25.05 -9.27
N GLY A 143 2.20 -25.01 -8.14
CA GLY A 143 3.58 -24.54 -8.05
C GLY A 143 3.73 -23.02 -8.01
N ILE A 144 2.66 -22.29 -7.70
CA ILE A 144 2.65 -20.82 -7.62
C ILE A 144 2.93 -20.40 -6.18
N PHE A 145 3.94 -19.57 -5.98
CA PHE A 145 4.30 -19.08 -4.64
C PHE A 145 3.34 -17.99 -4.18
N VAL A 146 2.93 -18.02 -2.89
CA VAL A 146 1.98 -17.04 -2.33
C VAL A 146 2.59 -16.33 -1.13
N SER A 147 2.66 -15.00 -1.20
CA SER A 147 3.09 -14.12 -0.12
C SER A 147 1.94 -13.26 0.35
N CYS A 148 1.64 -13.27 1.65
CA CYS A 148 0.61 -12.44 2.26
C CYS A 148 1.14 -11.59 3.42
N SER A 149 0.50 -10.45 3.69
CA SER A 149 0.80 -9.65 4.89
C SER A 149 0.22 -10.32 6.16
N ALA A 150 0.89 -10.14 7.31
CA ALA A 150 0.42 -10.64 8.60
C ALA A 150 -0.74 -9.81 9.23
N GLY A 151 -1.19 -8.75 8.57
CA GLY A 151 -2.14 -7.78 9.12
C GLY A 151 -1.49 -6.71 10.01
N ASN A 152 -2.28 -5.67 10.35
CA ASN A 152 -1.84 -4.48 11.08
C ASN A 152 -2.48 -4.34 12.48
N SER A 153 -3.13 -5.39 12.99
CA SER A 153 -3.91 -5.38 14.23
C SER A 153 -3.08 -5.62 15.51
N GLY A 154 -1.75 -5.53 15.40
CA GLY A 154 -0.85 -5.63 16.54
C GLY A 154 -1.08 -4.52 17.59
N PRO A 155 -0.41 -4.58 18.76
CA PRO A 155 0.72 -5.45 19.09
C PRO A 155 0.34 -6.68 19.94
N PHE A 156 -0.95 -6.89 20.24
CA PHE A 156 -1.40 -7.94 21.14
C PHE A 156 -1.20 -9.35 20.56
N PHE A 157 -1.09 -10.36 21.43
CA PHE A 157 -1.03 -11.76 21.00
C PHE A 157 -2.27 -12.15 20.19
N LYS A 158 -2.09 -13.08 19.23
CA LYS A 158 -3.16 -13.60 18.36
C LYS A 158 -3.85 -12.52 17.50
N SER A 159 -3.09 -11.54 17.03
CA SER A 159 -3.58 -10.45 16.16
C SER A 159 -3.16 -10.59 14.68
N MET A 160 -2.48 -11.68 14.32
CA MET A 160 -2.08 -11.92 12.93
C MET A 160 -3.24 -12.50 12.11
N SER A 161 -3.09 -12.38 10.78
CA SER A 161 -3.95 -13.01 9.77
C SER A 161 -3.09 -13.80 8.79
N ASN A 162 -3.74 -14.51 7.85
CA ASN A 162 -3.08 -15.28 6.79
C ASN A 162 -2.17 -16.38 7.35
N GLU A 163 -2.67 -17.17 8.31
CA GLU A 163 -1.88 -18.12 9.11
C GLU A 163 -1.71 -19.50 8.47
N ALA A 164 -2.27 -19.70 7.28
CA ALA A 164 -2.24 -20.98 6.59
C ALA A 164 -0.78 -21.41 6.31
N PRO A 165 -0.39 -22.67 6.62
CA PRO A 165 1.01 -23.10 6.52
C PRO A 165 1.63 -23.04 5.11
N TRP A 166 0.81 -22.98 4.07
CA TRP A 166 1.25 -22.88 2.67
C TRP A 166 1.41 -21.44 2.17
N ILE A 167 1.15 -20.45 3.03
CA ILE A 167 1.33 -19.03 2.74
C ILE A 167 2.63 -18.53 3.39
N LEU A 168 3.44 -17.75 2.66
CA LEU A 168 4.49 -16.95 3.29
C LEU A 168 3.84 -15.72 3.94
N THR A 169 3.68 -15.74 5.25
CA THR A 169 3.09 -14.64 6.03
C THR A 169 4.17 -13.67 6.51
N VAL A 170 4.10 -12.42 6.03
CA VAL A 170 5.16 -11.41 6.20
C VAL A 170 4.77 -10.35 7.23
N ARG A 171 5.64 -10.11 8.21
CA ARG A 171 5.50 -9.04 9.21
C ARG A 171 6.28 -7.78 8.79
N ALA A 172 5.87 -6.63 9.32
CA ALA A 172 6.57 -5.37 9.13
C ALA A 172 7.66 -5.16 10.18
N SER A 173 8.79 -4.57 9.76
CA SER A 173 9.87 -4.11 10.65
C SER A 173 10.41 -2.77 10.16
N THR A 174 11.22 -2.11 10.98
CA THR A 174 11.83 -0.82 10.64
C THR A 174 13.15 -1.01 9.89
N ILE A 175 13.50 0.00 9.09
CA ILE A 175 14.84 0.14 8.49
C ILE A 175 15.63 1.23 9.23
N ASP A 176 16.90 1.38 8.87
CA ASP A 176 17.81 2.40 9.42
C ASP A 176 17.41 3.84 9.04
N ARG A 177 16.83 4.03 7.85
CA ARG A 177 16.38 5.33 7.37
C ARG A 177 15.16 5.83 8.17
N LYS A 178 15.28 7.06 8.68
CA LYS A 178 14.19 7.80 9.33
C LYS A 178 13.88 9.08 8.57
N ILE A 179 12.60 9.37 8.36
CA ILE A 179 12.14 10.65 7.82
C ILE A 179 11.87 11.57 9.01
N SER A 180 12.71 12.59 9.16
CA SER A 180 12.66 13.52 10.28
C SER A 180 12.23 14.90 9.81
N SER A 181 11.41 15.54 10.62
CA SER A 181 11.02 16.94 10.51
C SER A 181 11.42 17.66 11.81
N SER A 182 11.43 18.98 11.83
CA SER A 182 11.72 19.72 13.06
C SER A 182 10.78 20.91 13.17
N ALA A 183 10.21 21.09 14.36
CA ALA A 183 9.44 22.27 14.68
C ALA A 183 10.39 23.35 15.21
N GLN A 184 10.33 24.54 14.64
CA GLN A 184 11.05 25.71 15.15
C GLN A 184 10.09 26.55 16.00
N LEU A 185 10.46 26.76 17.26
CA LEU A 185 9.76 27.62 18.19
C LEU A 185 10.57 28.89 18.37
N ALA A 186 10.01 30.02 17.90
CA ALA A 186 10.51 31.34 18.25
C ALA A 186 9.96 31.71 19.63
N MET A 187 10.86 31.98 20.55
CA MET A 187 10.51 32.31 21.93
C MET A 187 10.54 33.83 22.11
N LEU A 188 9.69 34.36 22.99
CA LEU A 188 9.72 35.78 23.39
C LEU A 188 10.95 36.14 24.27
N GLY A 189 11.76 35.15 24.66
CA GLY A 189 13.01 35.29 25.44
C GLY A 189 14.21 34.65 24.73
N PRO A 190 15.40 34.59 25.36
CA PRO A 190 16.60 34.12 24.68
C PRO A 190 16.51 32.64 24.26
N GLY A 191 16.83 32.40 22.98
CA GLY A 191 17.05 31.08 22.41
C GLY A 191 15.84 30.51 21.68
N ASP A 192 15.86 30.58 20.35
CA ASP A 192 15.00 29.75 19.50
C ASP A 192 15.24 28.27 19.82
N ARG A 193 14.17 27.49 19.83
CA ARG A 193 14.25 26.03 20.05
C ARG A 193 13.88 25.27 18.78
N LYS A 194 14.69 24.28 18.44
CA LYS A 194 14.35 23.27 17.43
C LYS A 194 13.99 21.96 18.12
N ILE A 195 12.77 21.50 17.89
CA ILE A 195 12.28 20.23 18.42
C ILE A 195 12.31 19.20 17.29
N PRO A 196 13.12 18.13 17.40
CA PRO A 196 13.12 17.07 16.40
C PRO A 196 11.81 16.26 16.48
N GLY A 197 11.27 15.92 15.33
CA GLY A 197 10.06 15.12 15.18
C GLY A 197 10.17 14.15 14.00
N LEU A 198 9.16 13.31 13.84
CA LEU A 198 9.02 12.37 12.72
C LEU A 198 7.70 12.66 12.02
N ALA A 199 7.77 13.33 10.87
CA ALA A 199 6.64 13.55 10.01
C ALA A 199 7.11 13.73 8.57
N MET A 200 6.25 13.34 7.62
CA MET A 200 6.44 13.60 6.20
C MET A 200 5.60 14.83 5.85
N LEU A 201 6.24 16.00 5.80
CA LEU A 201 5.57 17.29 5.59
C LEU A 201 5.96 17.87 4.22
N ASP A 202 4.99 18.44 3.50
CA ASP A 202 5.28 19.23 2.30
C ASP A 202 5.86 20.59 2.73
N PRO A 203 7.12 20.91 2.41
CA PRO A 203 7.72 22.19 2.76
C PRO A 203 7.03 23.38 2.10
N LYS A 204 6.23 23.17 1.03
CA LYS A 204 5.42 24.23 0.41
C LYS A 204 4.21 24.62 1.26
N ILE A 205 3.65 23.67 1.99
CA ILE A 205 2.51 23.89 2.88
C ILE A 205 3.03 24.39 4.24
N PHE A 206 4.06 23.73 4.76
CA PHE A 206 4.67 24.03 6.05
C PHE A 206 5.96 24.82 5.85
N SER A 207 5.83 26.04 5.34
CA SER A 207 6.93 26.99 5.26
C SER A 207 7.29 27.47 6.68
N THR A 208 8.58 27.63 6.96
CA THR A 208 9.07 28.21 8.24
C THR A 208 8.82 29.70 8.36
N SER A 209 8.21 30.33 7.34
CA SER A 209 7.91 31.76 7.31
C SER A 209 6.58 32.03 6.59
N PRO A 210 5.69 32.87 7.16
CA PRO A 210 5.81 33.50 8.49
C PRO A 210 5.64 32.48 9.62
N LEU A 211 6.20 32.78 10.79
CA LEU A 211 5.94 32.01 12.00
C LEU A 211 4.48 32.17 12.41
N LEU A 212 3.84 31.08 12.80
CA LEU A 212 2.46 31.07 13.26
C LEU A 212 2.40 31.14 14.80
N PRO A 213 1.36 31.77 15.38
CA PRO A 213 1.12 31.72 16.81
C PRO A 213 1.02 30.26 17.31
N LEU A 214 1.66 29.97 18.45
CA LEU A 214 1.56 28.67 19.09
C LEU A 214 0.44 28.71 20.14
N VAL A 215 -0.59 27.89 19.93
CA VAL A 215 -1.71 27.74 20.86
C VAL A 215 -1.62 26.38 21.55
N TYR A 216 -1.86 26.36 22.86
CA TYR A 216 -2.01 25.10 23.62
C TYR A 216 -3.51 24.88 23.93
N PRO A 217 -4.22 24.00 23.19
CA PRO A 217 -5.65 23.80 23.36
C PRO A 217 -6.06 23.29 24.74
N GLY A 218 -5.16 22.64 25.48
CA GLY A 218 -5.38 22.19 26.86
C GLY A 218 -5.32 23.31 27.90
N ALA A 219 -5.01 24.56 27.51
CA ALA A 219 -5.19 25.71 28.40
C ALA A 219 -6.68 26.00 28.65
N ASN A 220 -7.57 25.56 27.76
CA ASN A 220 -9.00 25.62 27.97
C ASN A 220 -9.46 24.42 28.83
N PRO A 221 -10.32 24.63 29.83
CA PRO A 221 -10.67 23.62 30.85
C PRO A 221 -11.53 22.44 30.35
N ASN A 222 -11.75 22.31 29.03
CA ASN A 222 -12.47 21.16 28.47
C ASN A 222 -11.50 20.00 28.26
N ASN A 223 -11.64 18.92 29.04
CA ASN A 223 -10.78 17.73 29.00
C ASN A 223 -10.64 17.02 27.63
N GLN A 224 -11.39 17.44 26.60
CA GLN A 224 -11.27 16.87 25.25
C GLN A 224 -10.47 17.74 24.28
N THR A 225 -10.30 19.05 24.53
CA THR A 225 -9.61 19.95 23.58
C THR A 225 -8.13 19.65 23.46
N GLU A 226 -7.51 19.11 24.52
CA GLU A 226 -6.10 18.70 24.53
C GLU A 226 -5.77 17.60 23.50
N PHE A 227 -6.76 16.78 23.11
CA PHE A 227 -6.60 15.71 22.13
C PHE A 227 -6.94 16.15 20.70
N CYS A 228 -7.37 17.40 20.51
CA CYS A 228 -7.80 17.96 19.23
C CYS A 228 -8.80 17.08 18.42
N PRO A 229 -9.81 16.41 19.03
CA PRO A 229 -10.78 15.65 18.25
C PRO A 229 -11.61 16.58 17.35
N SER A 230 -12.18 16.05 16.28
CA SER A 230 -12.98 16.83 15.32
C SER A 230 -14.03 17.71 16.00
N GLY A 231 -14.01 19.00 15.71
CA GLY A 231 -14.95 19.99 16.27
C GLY A 231 -14.59 20.54 17.66
N SER A 232 -13.58 20.00 18.34
CA SER A 232 -13.16 20.48 19.67
C SER A 232 -12.46 21.83 19.67
N LEU A 233 -11.85 22.22 18.55
CA LEU A 233 -11.09 23.47 18.43
C LEU A 233 -11.96 24.66 17.99
N VAL A 234 -13.27 24.45 17.83
CA VAL A 234 -14.22 25.54 17.56
C VAL A 234 -14.23 26.46 18.77
N ASN A 235 -13.77 27.71 18.58
CA ASN A 235 -13.57 28.74 19.60
C ASN A 235 -12.29 28.62 20.46
N VAL A 236 -11.28 27.87 20.01
CA VAL A 236 -9.93 27.97 20.58
C VAL A 236 -9.20 29.09 19.85
N GLU A 237 -9.16 30.28 20.45
CA GLU A 237 -8.44 31.44 19.90
C GLU A 237 -6.94 31.35 20.17
N GLY A 238 -6.15 31.90 19.24
CA GLY A 238 -4.68 31.95 19.27
C GLY A 238 -4.13 33.32 19.03
#